data_AF-A0A7W1UL25-F1
#
_entry.id   AF-A0A7W1UL25-F1
#
_cell.length_a   1.000
_cell.length_b   1.000
_cell.length_c   1.000
_cell.angle_alpha   90.00
_cell.angle_beta   90.00
_cell.angle_gamma   90.00
#
_symmetry.space_group_name_H-M   'P 1'
#
loop_
_entity.id
_entity.type
_entity.pdbx_description
1 polymer ?
#
loop_
_entity_poly.entity_id
_entity_poly.type
_entity_poly.pdbx_seq_one_letter_code
_entity_poly.pdbx_strand_id
1 'polypeptide(L)'
;MTQSIPDPERLAALLDGRLNEAQRAELLDLLASSDDAFEAYLDAVAITEELEEAADEPGVIPLKQRTRGRHWPDGRWLALAAMLVGITLIPLLWSRQRTPDLSDPGQFVTLLEAERAGLPAGWNSRPWSTTRGAADPLTAQARAVRVGARLTDLELAVRARDAASTALLAAEIAALLEPVPASGPLAALYRDVGRRAGESPEQMEPLLAHGRGSTAQILGEDFVALGAWAEAALIASAHRDAGFFRSRTTKAVLNQTIEHASLDANVRGSVDRIQRTINAKGAPDWGALEAELTQLLRTLAK
;
A
#
# COMPACT_ATOMS: atom_id res chain seq x y z
N MET A 1 -18.34 18.16 -26.49
CA MET A 1 -18.23 19.15 -25.40
C MET A 1 -16.87 18.94 -24.78
N THR A 2 -15.96 19.90 -24.91
CA THR A 2 -14.61 19.80 -24.35
C THR A 2 -14.73 20.09 -22.86
N GLN A 3 -14.57 19.08 -22.00
CA GLN A 3 -14.52 19.29 -20.55
C GLN A 3 -13.33 20.20 -20.24
N SER A 4 -13.60 21.36 -19.63
CA SER A 4 -12.55 22.33 -19.31
C SER A 4 -11.86 21.88 -18.04
N ILE A 5 -10.62 21.40 -18.20
CA ILE A 5 -9.68 21.24 -17.09
C ILE A 5 -9.47 22.62 -16.46
N PRO A 6 -9.53 22.76 -15.12
CA PRO A 6 -9.29 24.03 -14.45
C PRO A 6 -7.90 24.57 -14.79
N ASP A 7 -7.80 25.88 -14.95
CA ASP A 7 -6.52 26.57 -15.10
C ASP A 7 -5.66 26.32 -13.84
N PRO A 8 -4.44 25.75 -13.97
CA PRO A 8 -3.57 25.47 -12.83
C PRO A 8 -3.26 26.72 -11.99
N GLU A 9 -3.24 27.91 -12.59
CA GLU A 9 -3.03 29.16 -11.84
C GLU A 9 -4.21 29.46 -10.89
N ARG A 10 -5.44 29.12 -11.29
CA ARG A 10 -6.64 29.28 -10.44
C ARG A 10 -6.66 28.26 -9.30
N LEU A 11 -6.21 27.03 -9.54
CA LEU A 11 -6.09 26.01 -8.48
C LEU A 11 -5.04 26.42 -7.44
N ALA A 12 -3.85 26.86 -7.88
CA ALA A 12 -2.83 27.36 -6.96
C ALA A 12 -3.32 28.58 -6.17
N ALA A 13 -4.01 29.52 -6.82
CA ALA A 13 -4.60 30.66 -6.12
C ALA A 13 -5.69 30.27 -5.11
N LEU A 14 -6.42 29.17 -5.33
CA LEU A 14 -7.38 28.64 -4.37
C LEU A 14 -6.69 28.10 -3.12
N LEU A 15 -5.62 27.30 -3.31
CA LEU A 15 -4.84 26.70 -2.22
C LEU A 15 -4.16 27.76 -1.36
N ASP A 16 -3.60 28.80 -1.99
CA ASP A 16 -2.97 29.92 -1.28
C ASP A 16 -3.97 30.90 -0.65
N GLY A 17 -5.29 30.70 -0.83
CA GLY A 17 -6.33 31.63 -0.37
C GLY A 17 -6.32 32.99 -1.06
N ARG A 18 -5.77 33.08 -2.28
CA ARG A 18 -5.63 34.32 -3.08
C ARG A 18 -6.84 34.66 -3.95
N LEU A 19 -7.79 33.73 -4.09
CA LEU A 19 -9.03 33.98 -4.84
C LEU A 19 -10.02 34.84 -4.04
N ASN A 20 -10.72 35.74 -4.73
CA ASN A 20 -11.86 36.43 -4.13
C ASN A 20 -13.08 35.51 -4.00
N GLU A 21 -14.09 35.94 -3.23
CA GLU A 21 -15.28 35.12 -2.92
C GLU A 21 -16.02 34.64 -4.17
N ALA A 22 -16.16 35.49 -5.18
CA ALA A 22 -16.84 35.13 -6.43
C ALA A 22 -16.05 34.10 -7.25
N GLN A 23 -14.74 34.28 -7.39
CA GLN A 23 -13.86 33.36 -8.11
C GLN A 23 -13.76 32.00 -7.41
N ARG A 24 -13.76 32.01 -6.06
CA ARG A 24 -13.78 30.80 -5.25
C ARG A 24 -15.09 30.04 -5.42
N ALA A 25 -16.24 30.73 -5.38
CA ALA A 25 -17.54 30.10 -5.57
C ALA A 25 -17.67 29.47 -6.97
N GLU A 26 -17.23 30.17 -8.02
CA GLU A 26 -17.21 29.65 -9.40
C GLU A 26 -16.32 28.41 -9.52
N LEU A 27 -15.11 28.43 -8.94
CA LEU A 27 -14.20 27.30 -9.01
C LEU A 27 -14.74 26.10 -8.20
N LEU A 28 -15.36 26.33 -7.04
CA LEU A 28 -15.99 25.26 -6.26
C LEU A 28 -17.19 24.64 -6.98
N ASP A 29 -17.99 25.43 -7.70
CA ASP A 29 -19.08 24.92 -8.52
C ASP A 29 -18.56 24.08 -9.70
N LEU A 30 -17.44 24.50 -10.31
CA LEU A 30 -16.74 23.70 -11.34
C LEU A 30 -16.22 22.37 -10.78
N LEU A 31 -15.58 22.39 -9.60
CA LEU A 31 -15.08 21.18 -8.95
C LEU A 31 -16.23 20.23 -8.57
N ALA A 32 -17.38 20.76 -8.13
CA ALA A 32 -18.55 19.96 -7.77
C ALA A 32 -19.28 19.35 -8.98
N SER A 33 -19.10 19.93 -10.18
CA SER A 33 -19.80 19.51 -11.40
C SER A 33 -18.94 18.68 -12.36
N SER A 34 -17.66 18.48 -12.06
CA SER A 34 -16.71 17.78 -12.94
C SER A 34 -15.70 16.94 -12.15
N ASP A 35 -15.84 15.61 -12.23
CA ASP A 35 -14.91 14.65 -11.59
C ASP A 35 -13.45 14.90 -12.02
N ASP A 36 -13.19 15.16 -13.31
CA ASP A 36 -11.83 15.46 -13.81
C ASP A 36 -11.23 16.74 -13.19
N ALA A 37 -12.07 17.71 -12.85
CA ALA A 37 -11.63 18.96 -12.22
C ALA A 37 -11.32 18.70 -10.73
N PHE A 38 -12.11 17.85 -10.09
CA PHE A 38 -11.90 17.43 -8.71
C PHE A 38 -10.60 16.61 -8.55
N GLU A 39 -10.34 15.67 -9.45
CA GLU A 39 -9.07 14.91 -9.48
C GLU A 39 -7.86 15.85 -9.65
N ALA A 40 -7.92 16.80 -10.59
CA ALA A 40 -6.84 17.79 -10.77
C ALA A 40 -6.60 18.66 -9.52
N TYR A 41 -7.65 18.92 -8.73
CA TYR A 41 -7.52 19.62 -7.44
C TYR A 41 -6.86 18.74 -6.38
N LEU A 42 -7.21 17.45 -6.28
CA LEU A 42 -6.59 16.51 -5.36
C LEU A 42 -5.09 16.34 -5.64
N ASP A 43 -4.70 16.24 -6.92
CA ASP A 43 -3.30 16.19 -7.34
C ASP A 43 -2.53 17.44 -6.89
N ALA A 44 -3.14 18.63 -7.03
CA ALA A 44 -2.51 19.88 -6.62
C ALA A 44 -2.35 19.99 -5.08
N VAL A 45 -3.31 19.48 -4.30
CA VAL A 45 -3.21 19.40 -2.83
C VAL A 45 -2.06 18.49 -2.42
N ALA A 46 -1.97 17.29 -3.00
CA ALA A 46 -0.93 16.31 -2.68
C ALA A 46 0.48 16.86 -2.94
N ILE A 47 0.68 17.58 -4.06
CA ILE A 47 1.96 18.24 -4.36
C ILE A 47 2.30 19.32 -3.33
N THR A 48 1.29 20.06 -2.84
CA THR A 48 1.51 21.13 -1.86
C THR A 48 1.94 20.57 -0.51
N GLU A 49 1.30 19.49 -0.05
CA GLU A 49 1.69 18.79 1.18
C GLU A 49 3.11 18.23 1.10
N GLU A 50 3.49 17.62 -0.05
CA GLU A 50 4.86 17.11 -0.27
C GLU A 50 5.91 18.24 -0.25
N LEU A 51 5.59 19.42 -0.78
CA LEU A 51 6.48 20.58 -0.78
C LEU A 51 6.62 21.22 0.60
N GLU A 52 5.54 21.25 1.40
CA GLU A 52 5.59 21.73 2.79
C GLU A 52 6.40 20.79 3.69
N GLU A 53 6.23 19.48 3.54
CA GLU A 53 7.01 18.47 4.26
C GLU A 53 8.51 18.56 3.92
N ALA A 54 8.84 18.81 2.65
CA ALA A 54 10.22 19.04 2.22
C ALA A 54 10.82 20.36 2.75
N ALA A 55 10.00 21.37 3.05
CA ALA A 55 10.47 22.64 3.59
C ALA A 55 10.79 22.57 5.10
N ASP A 56 10.19 21.61 5.81
CA ASP A 56 10.34 21.44 7.26
C ASP A 56 11.53 20.55 7.68
N GLU A 57 12.28 19.94 6.76
CA GLU A 57 13.54 19.25 7.10
C GLU A 57 14.66 20.27 7.47
N PRO A 58 15.12 20.34 8.74
CA PRO A 58 16.16 21.27 9.15
C PRO A 58 17.54 20.68 8.84
N GLY A 59 17.97 20.85 7.58
CA GLY A 59 19.21 20.27 7.04
C GLY A 59 20.14 21.25 6.35
N VAL A 60 20.20 22.52 6.76
CA VAL A 60 21.16 23.49 6.17
C VAL A 60 22.58 23.18 6.68
N ILE A 61 23.33 22.38 5.93
CA ILE A 61 24.79 22.23 6.08
C ILE A 61 25.45 23.55 5.60
N PRO A 62 26.15 24.30 6.46
CA PRO A 62 26.84 25.51 6.01
C PRO A 62 28.04 25.14 5.13
N LEU A 63 27.90 25.32 3.82
CA LEU A 63 29.00 25.19 2.86
C LEU A 63 30.01 26.33 3.11
N LYS A 64 31.12 25.99 3.77
CA LYS A 64 32.33 26.83 3.87
C LYS A 64 32.87 27.09 2.46
N GLN A 65 32.62 28.27 1.92
CA GLN A 65 33.24 28.74 0.68
C GLN A 65 34.76 28.89 0.89
N ARG A 66 35.51 27.97 0.30
CA ARG A 66 36.98 28.07 0.20
C ARG A 66 37.31 28.73 -1.13
N THR A 67 37.48 30.04 -1.11
CA THR A 67 37.95 30.82 -2.27
C THR A 67 39.36 30.41 -2.64
N ARG A 68 39.54 29.73 -3.77
CA ARG A 68 40.83 29.64 -4.47
C ARG A 68 40.60 29.95 -5.93
N GLY A 69 41.03 31.14 -6.32
CA GLY A 69 40.90 31.67 -7.67
C GLY A 69 41.62 30.79 -8.68
N ARG A 70 40.86 30.33 -9.68
CA ARG A 70 41.41 29.79 -10.92
C ARG A 70 40.50 30.23 -12.05
N HIS A 71 40.97 31.19 -12.83
CA HIS A 71 40.33 31.62 -14.08
C HIS A 71 40.22 30.42 -15.03
N TRP A 72 38.99 30.05 -15.37
CA TRP A 72 38.66 29.14 -16.47
C TRP A 72 37.77 29.90 -17.45
N PRO A 73 37.96 29.73 -18.77
CA PRO A 73 37.26 30.51 -19.78
C PRO A 73 35.82 30.04 -19.99
N ASP A 74 34.93 31.01 -20.18
CA ASP A 74 33.59 30.99 -20.78
C ASP A 74 32.76 29.71 -20.66
N GLY A 75 32.27 29.49 -19.43
CA GLY A 75 31.34 28.44 -19.04
C GLY A 75 29.88 28.70 -19.42
N ARG A 76 29.56 28.75 -20.72
CA ARG A 76 28.15 28.67 -21.18
C ARG A 76 27.67 27.26 -21.47
N TRP A 77 28.58 26.29 -21.61
CA TRP A 77 28.23 24.89 -21.90
C TRP A 77 28.17 23.97 -20.67
N LEU A 78 28.76 24.36 -19.53
CA LEU A 78 28.77 23.53 -18.31
C LEU A 78 27.49 23.65 -17.46
N ALA A 79 26.71 24.72 -17.63
CA ALA A 79 25.43 24.89 -16.91
C ALA A 79 24.34 23.91 -17.41
N LEU A 80 24.34 23.55 -18.70
CA LEU A 80 23.39 22.59 -19.28
C LEU A 80 23.69 21.13 -18.88
N ALA A 81 24.96 20.77 -18.70
CA ALA A 81 25.35 19.41 -18.31
C ALA A 81 25.01 19.11 -16.83
N ALA A 82 25.16 20.09 -15.93
CA ALA A 82 24.83 19.90 -14.51
C ALA A 82 23.31 19.77 -14.27
N MET A 83 22.48 20.45 -15.07
CA MET A 83 21.03 20.38 -14.97
C MET A 83 20.47 19.02 -15.45
N LEU A 84 21.06 18.43 -16.50
CA LEU A 84 20.68 17.10 -17.01
C LEU A 84 21.09 15.93 -16.09
N VAL A 85 22.21 16.05 -15.38
CA VAL A 85 22.64 15.04 -14.39
C VAL A 85 21.79 15.11 -13.11
N GLY A 86 21.32 16.31 -12.72
CA GLY A 86 20.37 16.47 -11.62
C GLY A 86 19.04 15.78 -11.90
N ILE A 87 18.41 16.04 -13.06
CA ILE A 87 17.10 15.48 -13.41
C ILE A 87 17.12 13.94 -13.53
N THR A 88 18.26 13.35 -13.89
CA THR A 88 18.38 11.89 -14.03
C THR A 88 18.71 11.16 -12.72
N LEU A 89 19.36 11.83 -11.75
CA LEU A 89 19.73 11.22 -10.47
C LEU A 89 18.72 11.45 -9.35
N ILE A 90 17.91 12.51 -9.41
CA ILE A 90 16.86 12.80 -8.41
C ILE A 90 15.85 11.64 -8.27
N PRO A 91 15.32 11.03 -9.35
CA PRO A 91 14.40 9.89 -9.22
C PRO A 91 15.05 8.64 -8.59
N LEU A 92 16.35 8.44 -8.81
CA LEU A 92 17.10 7.30 -8.31
C LEU A 92 17.48 7.46 -6.81
N LEU A 93 17.62 8.71 -6.36
CA LEU A 93 17.82 9.06 -4.95
C LEU A 93 16.49 9.02 -4.18
N TRP A 94 15.40 9.49 -4.78
CA TRP A 94 14.05 9.46 -4.18
C TRP A 94 13.51 8.04 -3.99
N SER A 95 13.74 7.13 -4.94
CA SER A 95 13.33 5.72 -4.78
C SER A 95 14.07 4.98 -3.66
N ARG A 96 15.22 5.50 -3.18
CA ARG A 96 15.98 4.93 -2.07
C ARG A 96 15.59 5.46 -0.70
N GLN A 97 14.86 6.57 -0.63
CA GLN A 97 14.49 7.23 0.63
C GLN A 97 13.01 7.10 1.00
N ARG A 98 12.13 6.62 0.11
CA ARG A 98 10.77 6.28 0.52
C ARG A 98 10.82 5.21 1.60
N THR A 99 10.44 5.59 2.81
CA THR A 99 10.06 4.65 3.85
C THR A 99 8.99 3.73 3.26
N PRO A 100 9.09 2.39 3.46
CA PRO A 100 8.05 1.50 2.97
C PRO A 100 6.72 1.98 3.54
N ASP A 101 5.76 2.24 2.68
CA ASP A 101 4.41 2.55 3.11
C ASP A 101 3.78 1.26 3.63
N LEU A 102 3.98 0.99 4.93
CA LEU A 102 3.51 -0.23 5.59
C LEU A 102 1.98 -0.36 5.57
N SER A 103 1.27 0.73 5.24
CA SER A 103 -0.18 0.76 5.14
C SER A 103 -0.72 0.10 3.86
N ASP A 104 0.09 -0.02 2.79
CA ASP A 104 -0.32 -0.65 1.53
C ASP A 104 -0.10 -2.17 1.53
N PRO A 105 -1.17 -3.00 1.50
CA PRO A 105 -1.06 -4.45 1.38
C PRO A 105 -0.36 -4.94 0.09
N GLY A 106 -0.46 -4.17 -1.01
CA GLY A 106 0.06 -4.60 -2.32
C GLY A 106 1.58 -4.64 -2.39
N GLN A 107 2.27 -3.96 -1.48
CA GLN A 107 3.72 -4.04 -1.38
C GLN A 107 4.18 -5.47 -1.03
N PHE A 108 3.43 -6.24 -0.24
CA PHE A 108 3.84 -7.58 0.17
C PHE A 108 3.79 -8.56 -1.00
N VAL A 109 2.81 -8.39 -1.88
CA VAL A 109 2.69 -9.16 -3.13
C VAL A 109 3.84 -8.82 -4.07
N THR A 110 4.29 -7.57 -4.08
CA THR A 110 5.46 -7.11 -4.88
C THR A 110 6.78 -7.69 -4.38
N LEU A 111 6.87 -8.07 -3.10
CA LEU A 111 8.05 -8.73 -2.54
C LEU A 111 8.13 -10.23 -2.88
N LEU A 112 7.00 -10.86 -3.22
CA LEU A 112 6.98 -12.26 -3.65
C LEU A 112 7.65 -12.37 -5.03
N GLU A 113 8.57 -13.31 -5.18
CA GLU A 113 9.28 -13.53 -6.45
C GLU A 113 8.29 -13.71 -7.63
N ALA A 114 8.41 -12.87 -8.66
CA ALA A 114 7.46 -12.80 -9.79
C ALA A 114 7.30 -14.12 -10.56
N GLU A 115 8.32 -14.98 -10.57
CA GLU A 115 8.27 -16.32 -11.20
C GLU A 115 7.36 -17.31 -10.45
N ARG A 116 6.83 -16.92 -9.28
CA ARG A 116 5.95 -17.74 -8.44
C ARG A 116 4.61 -17.05 -8.16
N ALA A 117 4.21 -16.12 -9.03
CA ALA A 117 3.02 -15.26 -8.89
C ALA A 117 1.67 -15.98 -9.10
N GLY A 118 1.45 -17.11 -8.43
CA GLY A 118 0.18 -17.83 -8.41
C GLY A 118 -0.22 -18.20 -6.99
N LEU A 119 -1.51 -18.44 -6.79
CA LEU A 119 -2.00 -18.94 -5.52
C LEU A 119 -1.50 -20.38 -5.28
N PRO A 120 -1.00 -20.71 -4.07
CA PRO A 120 -0.52 -22.06 -3.78
C PRO A 120 -1.66 -23.09 -3.80
N ALA A 121 -1.33 -24.36 -4.00
CA ALA A 121 -2.31 -25.43 -3.91
C ALA A 121 -2.96 -25.44 -2.51
N GLY A 122 -4.29 -25.48 -2.46
CA GLY A 122 -5.02 -25.46 -1.19
C GLY A 122 -5.11 -24.09 -0.52
N TRP A 123 -4.81 -22.98 -1.21
CA TRP A 123 -5.00 -21.60 -0.70
C TRP A 123 -6.41 -21.34 -0.13
N ASN A 124 -7.42 -22.06 -0.63
CA ASN A 124 -8.80 -21.98 -0.17
C ASN A 124 -9.04 -22.69 1.19
N SER A 125 -8.09 -23.49 1.66
CA SER A 125 -8.14 -24.22 2.94
C SER A 125 -7.68 -23.31 4.07
N ARG A 126 -8.53 -22.34 4.42
CA ARG A 126 -8.15 -21.28 5.37
C ARG A 126 -8.04 -21.76 6.82
N PRO A 127 -7.14 -21.14 7.61
CA PRO A 127 -6.96 -21.48 9.02
C PRO A 127 -8.08 -20.98 9.93
N TRP A 128 -8.95 -20.08 9.42
CA TRP A 128 -10.17 -19.63 10.08
C TRP A 128 -11.39 -20.31 9.44
N SER A 129 -12.35 -20.74 10.27
CA SER A 129 -13.58 -21.34 9.79
C SER A 129 -14.49 -20.28 9.18
N THR A 130 -14.98 -20.54 7.96
CA THR A 130 -16.20 -19.93 7.46
C THR A 130 -17.37 -20.56 8.22
N THR A 131 -17.65 -20.05 9.41
CA THR A 131 -18.66 -20.63 10.30
C THR A 131 -20.03 -20.54 9.61
N ARG A 132 -20.54 -21.67 9.12
CA ARG A 132 -21.89 -21.79 8.55
C ARG A 132 -22.86 -22.05 9.70
N GLY A 133 -23.50 -20.99 10.19
CA GLY A 133 -24.38 -20.99 11.35
C GLY A 133 -24.27 -19.65 12.07
N ALA A 134 -25.29 -19.24 12.83
CA ALA A 134 -25.34 -17.97 13.56
C ALA A 134 -24.08 -17.78 14.41
N ALA A 135 -23.07 -17.12 13.82
CA ALA A 135 -21.76 -16.95 14.41
C ALA A 135 -21.78 -15.70 15.27
N ASP A 136 -21.03 -15.75 16.36
CA ASP A 136 -20.64 -14.53 17.06
C ASP A 136 -20.08 -13.53 16.04
N PRO A 137 -20.51 -12.25 16.11
CA PRO A 137 -20.05 -11.24 15.18
C PRO A 137 -18.52 -11.12 15.26
N LEU A 138 -17.85 -11.20 14.12
CA LEU A 138 -16.39 -10.98 14.03
C LEU A 138 -16.05 -9.65 14.68
N THR A 139 -15.02 -9.65 15.52
CA THR A 139 -14.42 -8.42 16.03
C THR A 139 -13.92 -7.56 14.86
N ALA A 140 -13.85 -6.24 15.06
CA ALA A 140 -13.35 -5.33 14.03
C ALA A 140 -11.92 -5.69 13.61
N GLN A 141 -11.06 -6.05 14.57
CA GLN A 141 -9.69 -6.50 14.34
C GLN A 141 -9.65 -7.79 13.50
N ALA A 142 -10.41 -8.83 13.87
CA ALA A 142 -10.42 -10.08 13.14
C ALA A 142 -10.90 -9.90 11.69
N ARG A 143 -11.86 -8.99 11.49
CA ARG A 143 -12.33 -8.61 10.16
C ARG A 143 -11.24 -7.92 9.34
N ALA A 144 -10.56 -6.92 9.90
CA ALA A 144 -9.47 -6.21 9.24
C ALA A 144 -8.36 -7.16 8.79
N VAL A 145 -7.94 -8.08 9.67
CA VAL A 145 -6.94 -9.11 9.35
C VAL A 145 -7.39 -10.02 8.21
N ARG A 146 -8.63 -10.53 8.28
CA ARG A 146 -9.18 -11.40 7.22
C ARG A 146 -9.23 -10.68 5.89
N VAL A 147 -9.63 -9.40 5.88
CA VAL A 147 -9.67 -8.59 4.66
C VAL A 147 -8.26 -8.38 4.11
N GLY A 148 -7.29 -8.02 4.95
CA GLY A 148 -5.89 -7.88 4.56
C GLY A 148 -5.33 -9.15 3.91
N ALA A 149 -5.55 -10.31 4.52
CA ALA A 149 -5.13 -11.59 3.94
C ALA A 149 -5.82 -11.86 2.58
N ARG A 150 -7.11 -11.55 2.45
CA ARG A 150 -7.83 -11.71 1.17
C ARG A 150 -7.39 -10.73 0.09
N LEU A 151 -6.92 -9.54 0.45
CA LEU A 151 -6.34 -8.60 -0.52
C LEU A 151 -5.06 -9.16 -1.14
N THR A 152 -4.18 -9.75 -0.32
CA THR A 152 -2.98 -10.44 -0.80
C THR A 152 -3.33 -11.54 -1.79
N ASP A 153 -4.32 -12.38 -1.47
CA ASP A 153 -4.78 -13.43 -2.39
C ASP A 153 -5.33 -12.86 -3.70
N LEU A 154 -6.16 -11.81 -3.60
CA LEU A 154 -6.84 -11.21 -4.74
C LEU A 154 -5.82 -10.66 -5.73
N GLU A 155 -4.80 -9.98 -5.24
CA GLU A 155 -3.72 -9.48 -6.09
C GLU A 155 -2.92 -10.58 -6.76
N LEU A 156 -2.61 -11.66 -6.03
CA LEU A 156 -1.95 -12.81 -6.63
C LEU A 156 -2.83 -13.45 -7.71
N ALA A 157 -4.14 -13.57 -7.48
CA ALA A 157 -5.07 -14.07 -8.49
C ALA A 157 -5.10 -13.17 -9.74
N VAL A 158 -5.13 -11.84 -9.55
CA VAL A 158 -5.11 -10.88 -10.66
C VAL A 158 -3.80 -10.97 -11.44
N ARG A 159 -2.64 -10.99 -10.75
CA ARG A 159 -1.32 -11.15 -11.39
C ARG A 159 -1.19 -12.47 -12.14
N ALA A 160 -1.73 -13.55 -11.58
CA ALA A 160 -1.81 -14.86 -12.24
C ALA A 160 -2.80 -14.92 -13.40
N ARG A 161 -3.60 -13.87 -13.62
CA ARG A 161 -4.76 -13.84 -14.54
C ARG A 161 -5.76 -14.96 -14.27
N ASP A 162 -5.91 -15.36 -13.02
CA ASP A 162 -6.91 -16.33 -12.57
C ASP A 162 -8.25 -15.62 -12.33
N ALA A 163 -9.07 -15.55 -13.37
CA ALA A 163 -10.37 -14.89 -13.30
C ALA A 163 -11.33 -15.55 -12.30
N ALA A 164 -11.27 -16.88 -12.14
CA ALA A 164 -12.16 -17.61 -11.24
C ALA A 164 -11.83 -17.27 -9.77
N SER A 165 -10.55 -17.34 -9.40
CA SER A 165 -10.11 -16.96 -8.06
C SER A 165 -10.30 -15.48 -7.79
N THR A 166 -10.04 -14.61 -8.78
CA THR A 166 -10.28 -13.15 -8.67
C THR A 166 -11.73 -12.84 -8.33
N ALA A 167 -12.69 -13.41 -9.07
CA ALA A 167 -14.11 -13.18 -8.82
C ALA A 167 -14.56 -13.70 -7.45
N LEU A 168 -14.08 -14.88 -7.04
CA LEU A 168 -14.38 -15.46 -5.74
C LEU A 168 -13.86 -14.60 -4.59
N LEU A 169 -12.58 -14.22 -4.64
CA LEU A 169 -11.91 -13.44 -3.60
C LEU A 169 -12.51 -12.05 -3.46
N ALA A 170 -12.83 -11.39 -4.57
CA ALA A 170 -13.47 -10.08 -4.54
C ALA A 170 -14.88 -10.15 -3.91
N ALA A 171 -15.65 -11.22 -4.17
CA ALA A 171 -16.93 -11.45 -3.51
C ALA A 171 -16.79 -11.70 -2.00
N GLU A 172 -15.76 -12.44 -1.58
CA GLU A 172 -15.49 -12.67 -0.15
C GLU A 172 -15.10 -11.39 0.59
N ILE A 173 -14.27 -10.54 -0.03
CA ILE A 173 -13.90 -9.22 0.53
C ILE A 173 -15.15 -8.34 0.67
N ALA A 174 -15.99 -8.28 -0.37
CA ALA A 174 -17.24 -7.53 -0.31
C ALA A 174 -18.14 -8.02 0.84
N ALA A 175 -18.25 -9.35 1.03
CA ALA A 175 -19.04 -9.93 2.12
C ALA A 175 -18.44 -9.62 3.51
N LEU A 176 -17.11 -9.54 3.64
CA LEU A 176 -16.47 -9.12 4.88
C LEU A 176 -16.70 -7.64 5.18
N LEU A 177 -16.84 -6.80 4.14
CA LEU A 177 -17.09 -5.37 4.28
C LEU A 177 -18.55 -5.04 4.58
N GLU A 178 -19.52 -5.79 4.06
CA GLU A 178 -20.96 -5.47 4.15
C GLU A 178 -21.47 -5.11 5.57
N PRO A 179 -21.02 -5.77 6.66
CA PRO A 179 -21.45 -5.42 8.03
C PRO A 179 -20.79 -4.17 8.63
N VAL A 180 -19.82 -3.57 7.93
CA VAL A 180 -19.04 -2.43 8.41
C VAL A 180 -19.79 -1.14 8.06
N PRO A 181 -20.01 -0.23 9.02
CA PRO A 181 -20.64 1.05 8.72
C PRO A 181 -19.90 1.82 7.63
N ALA A 182 -20.64 2.43 6.71
CA ALA A 182 -20.13 3.23 5.59
C ALA A 182 -19.25 2.49 4.55
N SER A 183 -19.15 1.16 4.59
CA SER A 183 -18.36 0.38 3.62
C SER A 183 -19.10 0.02 2.32
N GLY A 184 -20.38 0.39 2.18
CA GLY A 184 -21.23 0.01 1.05
C GLY A 184 -20.61 0.32 -0.34
N PRO A 185 -20.07 1.53 -0.59
CA PRO A 185 -19.36 1.85 -1.82
C PRO A 185 -18.16 0.94 -2.07
N LEU A 186 -17.40 0.62 -1.02
CA LEU A 186 -16.21 -0.22 -1.10
C LEU A 186 -16.57 -1.69 -1.38
N ALA A 187 -17.64 -2.21 -0.77
CA ALA A 187 -18.18 -3.53 -1.11
C ALA A 187 -18.65 -3.58 -2.57
N ALA A 188 -19.23 -2.50 -3.10
CA ALA A 188 -19.60 -2.39 -4.51
C ALA A 188 -18.35 -2.34 -5.43
N LEU A 189 -17.28 -1.66 -5.02
CA LEU A 189 -16.00 -1.65 -5.73
C LEU A 189 -15.43 -3.07 -5.87
N TYR A 190 -15.37 -3.86 -4.81
CA TYR A 190 -14.88 -5.24 -4.91
C TYR A 190 -15.81 -6.13 -5.74
N ARG A 191 -17.13 -5.89 -5.74
CA ARG A 191 -18.03 -6.55 -6.70
C ARG A 191 -17.73 -6.15 -8.14
N ASP A 192 -17.30 -4.92 -8.41
CA ASP A 192 -16.84 -4.49 -9.74
C ASP A 192 -15.52 -5.17 -10.13
N VAL A 193 -14.55 -5.26 -9.21
CA VAL A 193 -13.31 -6.04 -9.40
C VAL A 193 -13.63 -7.47 -9.83
N GLY A 194 -14.59 -8.12 -9.16
CA GLY A 194 -15.01 -9.48 -9.52
C GLY A 194 -15.69 -9.58 -10.89
N ARG A 195 -16.41 -8.54 -11.35
CA ARG A 195 -17.00 -8.49 -12.69
C ARG A 195 -15.95 -8.26 -13.79
N ARG A 196 -14.86 -7.57 -13.45
CA ARG A 196 -13.70 -7.29 -14.32
C ARG A 196 -12.64 -8.39 -14.26
N ALA A 197 -12.94 -9.52 -13.61
CA ALA A 197 -12.03 -10.64 -13.51
C ALA A 197 -11.59 -11.15 -14.89
N GLY A 198 -10.28 -11.22 -15.11
CA GLY A 198 -9.67 -11.61 -16.40
C GLY A 198 -9.13 -10.43 -17.22
N GLU A 199 -9.40 -9.19 -16.81
CA GLU A 199 -8.66 -8.02 -17.31
C GLU A 199 -7.17 -8.09 -16.95
N SER A 200 -6.34 -7.32 -17.66
CA SER A 200 -4.91 -7.32 -17.40
C SER A 200 -4.57 -6.71 -16.02
N PRO A 201 -3.51 -7.18 -15.34
CA PRO A 201 -3.09 -6.61 -14.05
C PRO A 201 -2.91 -5.08 -14.11
N GLU A 202 -2.38 -4.57 -15.22
CA GLU A 202 -2.15 -3.14 -15.43
C GLU A 202 -3.45 -2.33 -15.47
N GLN A 203 -4.53 -2.90 -16.02
CA GLN A 203 -5.86 -2.27 -16.05
C GLN A 203 -6.59 -2.35 -14.71
N MET A 204 -6.27 -3.37 -13.92
CA MET A 204 -6.88 -3.62 -12.61
C MET A 204 -6.17 -2.83 -11.50
N GLU A 205 -4.88 -2.51 -11.66
CA GLU A 205 -4.07 -1.90 -10.60
C GLU A 205 -4.65 -0.62 -10.01
N PRO A 206 -5.13 0.38 -10.79
CA PRO A 206 -5.71 1.59 -10.21
C PRO A 206 -6.93 1.31 -9.32
N LEU A 207 -7.78 0.36 -9.73
CA LEU A 207 -8.95 -0.05 -8.97
C LEU A 207 -8.57 -0.81 -7.69
N LEU A 208 -7.58 -1.68 -7.77
CA LEU A 208 -7.06 -2.42 -6.63
C LEU A 208 -6.37 -1.50 -5.63
N ALA A 209 -5.51 -0.60 -6.09
CA ALA A 209 -4.83 0.39 -5.24
C ALA A 209 -5.82 1.27 -4.49
N HIS A 210 -6.83 1.82 -5.19
CA HIS A 210 -7.90 2.59 -4.55
C HIS A 210 -8.69 1.75 -3.53
N GLY A 211 -9.03 0.51 -3.90
CA GLY A 211 -9.69 -0.43 -3.01
C GLY A 211 -8.88 -0.72 -1.74
N ARG A 212 -7.57 -0.92 -1.86
CA ARG A 212 -6.67 -1.21 -0.73
C ARG A 212 -6.59 -0.05 0.25
N GLY A 213 -6.27 1.15 -0.25
CA GLY A 213 -6.14 2.34 0.60
C GLY A 213 -7.45 2.63 1.34
N SER A 214 -8.57 2.61 0.62
CA SER A 214 -9.90 2.84 1.22
C SER A 214 -10.29 1.77 2.25
N THR A 215 -9.96 0.50 1.98
CA THR A 215 -10.16 -0.59 2.95
C THR A 215 -9.34 -0.40 4.21
N ALA A 216 -8.05 -0.07 4.06
CA ALA A 216 -7.13 0.13 5.17
C ALA A 216 -7.59 1.29 6.06
N GLN A 217 -8.01 2.40 5.44
CA GLN A 217 -8.53 3.57 6.14
C GLN A 217 -9.79 3.27 6.98
N ILE A 218 -10.72 2.45 6.45
CA ILE A 218 -11.97 2.13 7.15
C ILE A 218 -11.77 1.07 8.25
N LEU A 219 -10.93 0.07 8.00
CA LEU A 219 -10.78 -1.09 8.91
C LEU A 219 -9.62 -0.98 9.90
N GLY A 220 -8.74 0.01 9.71
CA GLY A 220 -7.51 0.19 10.47
C GLY A 220 -6.32 -0.39 9.71
N GLU A 221 -5.39 0.49 9.34
CA GLU A 221 -4.23 0.19 8.50
C GLU A 221 -3.37 -0.93 9.10
N ASP A 222 -3.04 -0.86 10.38
CA ASP A 222 -2.15 -1.82 11.05
C ASP A 222 -2.66 -3.26 10.95
N PHE A 223 -3.96 -3.49 11.15
CA PHE A 223 -4.52 -4.84 11.13
C PHE A 223 -4.75 -5.38 9.73
N VAL A 224 -5.08 -4.51 8.78
CA VAL A 224 -5.14 -4.87 7.36
C VAL A 224 -3.74 -5.23 6.86
N ALA A 225 -2.74 -4.40 7.14
CA ALA A 225 -1.35 -4.66 6.80
C ALA A 225 -0.80 -5.94 7.45
N LEU A 226 -1.08 -6.17 8.74
CA LEU A 226 -0.66 -7.39 9.44
C LEU A 226 -1.28 -8.65 8.83
N GLY A 227 -2.57 -8.61 8.49
CA GLY A 227 -3.24 -9.72 7.81
C GLY A 227 -2.64 -10.00 6.42
N ALA A 228 -2.40 -8.93 5.66
CA ALA A 228 -1.80 -9.03 4.33
C ALA A 228 -0.38 -9.58 4.37
N TRP A 229 0.44 -9.09 5.29
CA TRP A 229 1.80 -9.59 5.52
C TRP A 229 1.81 -11.05 5.95
N ALA A 230 0.96 -11.44 6.91
CA ALA A 230 0.94 -12.80 7.42
C ALA A 230 0.53 -13.81 6.34
N GLU A 231 -0.40 -13.43 5.45
CA GLU A 231 -0.74 -14.23 4.26
C GLU A 231 0.42 -14.30 3.27
N ALA A 232 1.02 -13.17 2.91
CA ALA A 232 2.16 -13.15 2.00
C ALA A 232 3.34 -13.96 2.54
N ALA A 233 3.58 -13.91 3.86
CA ALA A 233 4.57 -14.72 4.54
C ALA A 233 4.25 -16.22 4.49
N LEU A 234 2.97 -16.61 4.60
CA LEU A 234 2.56 -18.01 4.48
C LEU A 234 2.86 -18.53 3.07
N ILE A 235 2.51 -17.74 2.05
CA ILE A 235 2.79 -18.04 0.64
C ILE A 235 4.29 -18.10 0.37
N ALA A 236 5.05 -17.11 0.87
CA ALA A 236 6.51 -17.10 0.80
C ALA A 236 7.13 -18.34 1.46
N SER A 237 6.59 -18.81 2.60
CA SER A 237 7.07 -20.02 3.28
C SER A 237 6.82 -21.26 2.45
N ALA A 238 5.62 -21.41 1.88
CA ALA A 238 5.29 -22.51 0.98
C ALA A 238 6.22 -22.56 -0.25
N HIS A 239 6.61 -21.39 -0.76
CA HIS A 239 7.57 -21.25 -1.86
C HIS A 239 9.04 -21.23 -1.43
N ARG A 240 9.34 -21.30 -0.12
CA ARG A 240 10.69 -21.21 0.45
C ARG A 240 11.44 -19.92 0.03
N ASP A 241 10.70 -18.83 -0.11
CA ASP A 241 11.22 -17.52 -0.52
C ASP A 241 11.92 -16.83 0.64
N ALA A 242 13.23 -17.06 0.76
CA ALA A 242 14.05 -16.39 1.77
C ALA A 242 14.24 -14.89 1.49
N GLY A 243 14.01 -14.42 0.25
CA GLY A 243 14.12 -13.02 -0.13
C GLY A 243 13.05 -12.18 0.57
N PHE A 244 11.81 -12.66 0.54
CA PHE A 244 10.67 -12.05 1.24
C PHE A 244 10.98 -11.77 2.72
N PHE A 245 11.50 -12.77 3.45
CA PHE A 245 11.79 -12.66 4.88
C PHE A 245 13.02 -11.79 5.21
N ARG A 246 13.94 -11.62 4.26
CA ARG A 246 15.13 -10.77 4.44
C ARG A 246 14.85 -9.31 4.09
N SER A 247 13.73 -9.02 3.44
CA SER A 247 13.35 -7.66 3.04
C SER A 247 13.25 -6.71 4.24
N ARG A 248 13.52 -5.42 4.00
CA ARG A 248 13.38 -4.38 5.03
C ARG A 248 11.92 -4.22 5.44
N THR A 249 11.00 -4.33 4.48
CA THR A 249 9.56 -4.24 4.69
C THR A 249 9.06 -5.31 5.67
N THR A 250 9.44 -6.58 5.48
CA THR A 250 9.08 -7.66 6.43
C THR A 250 9.59 -7.37 7.84
N LYS A 251 10.83 -6.89 7.97
CA LYS A 251 11.39 -6.52 9.28
C LYS A 251 10.64 -5.36 9.92
N ALA A 252 10.24 -4.37 9.14
CA ALA A 252 9.52 -3.20 9.61
C ALA A 252 8.13 -3.58 10.13
N VAL A 253 7.35 -4.39 9.39
CA VAL A 253 6.05 -4.90 9.86
C VAL A 253 6.19 -5.70 11.15
N LEU A 254 7.17 -6.61 11.22
CA LEU A 254 7.40 -7.41 12.43
C LEU A 254 7.70 -6.54 13.65
N ASN A 255 8.55 -5.51 13.49
CA ASN A 255 8.88 -4.59 14.58
C ASN A 255 7.67 -3.73 14.99
N GLN A 256 6.96 -3.14 14.03
CA GLN A 256 5.74 -2.37 14.28
C GLN A 256 4.68 -3.22 15.00
N THR A 257 4.53 -4.48 14.60
CA THR A 257 3.62 -5.42 15.23
C THR A 257 4.00 -5.64 16.71
N ILE A 258 5.28 -5.88 17.01
CA ILE A 258 5.74 -6.09 18.40
C ILE A 258 5.48 -4.85 19.27
N GLU A 259 5.66 -3.65 18.70
CA GLU A 259 5.48 -2.37 19.38
C GLU A 259 4.00 -1.99 19.58
N HIS A 260 3.08 -2.63 18.85
CA HIS A 260 1.66 -2.33 18.91
C HIS A 260 1.05 -2.77 20.26
N ALA A 261 0.80 -1.81 21.15
CA ALA A 261 0.44 -2.03 22.55
C ALA A 261 -0.86 -2.84 22.77
N SER A 262 -1.79 -2.85 21.81
CA SER A 262 -3.06 -3.58 21.92
C SER A 262 -2.97 -5.07 21.56
N LEU A 263 -1.81 -5.58 21.14
CA LEU A 263 -1.70 -6.99 20.74
C LEU A 263 -1.68 -7.95 21.92
N ASP A 264 -2.50 -8.99 21.78
CA ASP A 264 -2.55 -10.13 22.68
C ASP A 264 -1.16 -10.78 22.85
N ALA A 265 -0.88 -11.28 24.06
CA ALA A 265 0.41 -11.88 24.37
C ALA A 265 0.72 -13.11 23.49
N ASN A 266 -0.30 -13.85 23.05
CA ASN A 266 -0.10 -14.99 22.14
C ASN A 266 0.35 -14.54 20.75
N VAL A 267 -0.21 -13.44 20.25
CA VAL A 267 0.18 -12.84 18.96
C VAL A 267 1.64 -12.42 19.01
N ARG A 268 2.04 -11.66 20.06
CA ARG A 268 3.44 -11.27 20.27
C ARG A 268 4.37 -12.48 20.38
N GLY A 269 3.97 -13.50 21.13
CA GLY A 269 4.73 -14.74 21.25
C GLY A 269 4.91 -15.49 19.92
N SER A 270 3.90 -15.50 19.05
CA SER A 270 3.98 -16.05 17.69
C SER A 270 4.93 -15.24 16.82
N VAL A 271 4.83 -13.91 16.85
CA VAL A 271 5.73 -13.01 16.13
C VAL A 271 7.20 -13.20 16.56
N ASP A 272 7.47 -13.30 17.86
CA ASP A 272 8.81 -13.59 18.40
C ASP A 272 9.36 -14.95 17.93
N ARG A 273 8.50 -15.98 17.83
CA ARG A 273 8.90 -17.30 17.32
C ARG A 273 9.22 -17.22 15.83
N ILE A 274 8.38 -16.55 15.04
CA ILE A 274 8.61 -16.31 13.61
C ILE A 274 9.94 -15.58 13.39
N GLN A 275 10.18 -14.50 14.13
CA GLN A 275 11.41 -13.70 14.01
C GLN A 275 12.66 -14.52 14.39
N ARG A 276 12.59 -15.35 15.42
CA ARG A 276 13.69 -16.27 15.78
C ARG A 276 13.95 -17.32 14.70
N THR A 277 12.90 -17.89 14.10
CA THR A 277 13.04 -18.86 13.01
C THR A 277 13.68 -18.24 11.77
N ILE A 278 13.27 -17.02 11.41
CA ILE A 278 13.83 -16.27 10.27
C ILE A 278 15.29 -15.87 10.52
N ASN A 279 15.65 -15.48 11.75
CA ASN A 279 16.98 -15.01 12.11
C ASN A 279 17.96 -16.14 12.47
N ALA A 280 17.51 -17.39 12.52
CA ALA A 280 18.37 -18.53 12.77
C ALA A 280 19.48 -18.62 11.71
N LYS A 281 20.69 -19.02 12.11
CA LYS A 281 21.79 -19.25 11.16
C LYS A 281 21.46 -20.46 10.29
N GLY A 282 21.28 -20.23 8.98
CA GLY A 282 21.03 -21.30 8.01
C GLY A 282 19.77 -21.06 7.18
N ALA A 283 19.28 -22.12 6.53
CA ALA A 283 17.96 -22.10 5.92
C ALA A 283 16.89 -22.16 7.03
N PRO A 284 15.82 -21.34 6.97
CA PRO A 284 14.71 -21.45 7.90
C PRO A 284 14.08 -22.85 7.85
N ASP A 285 13.60 -23.32 9.00
CA ASP A 285 12.69 -24.47 9.03
C ASP A 285 11.34 -24.02 8.47
N TRP A 286 11.15 -24.23 7.17
CA TRP A 286 9.96 -23.80 6.43
C TRP A 286 8.67 -24.40 6.98
N GLY A 287 8.70 -25.65 7.45
CA GLY A 287 7.51 -26.31 8.00
C GLY A 287 7.12 -25.73 9.36
N ALA A 288 8.11 -25.45 10.22
CA ALA A 288 7.86 -24.75 11.48
C ALA A 288 7.36 -23.31 11.25
N LEU A 289 7.93 -22.61 10.26
CA LEU A 289 7.53 -21.26 9.91
C LEU A 289 6.08 -21.20 9.38
N GLU A 290 5.71 -22.10 8.46
CA GLU A 290 4.35 -22.21 7.94
C GLU A 290 3.34 -22.52 9.04
N ALA A 291 3.68 -23.42 9.98
CA ALA A 291 2.83 -23.76 11.11
C ALA A 291 2.61 -22.56 12.06
N GLU A 292 3.65 -21.79 12.35
CA GLU A 292 3.56 -20.59 13.20
C GLU A 292 2.77 -19.47 12.52
N LEU A 293 2.95 -19.25 11.22
CA LEU A 293 2.18 -18.27 10.43
C LEU A 293 0.70 -18.65 10.35
N THR A 294 0.41 -19.93 10.14
CA THR A 294 -0.95 -20.48 10.18
C THR A 294 -1.60 -20.23 11.54
N GLN A 295 -0.86 -20.45 12.63
CA GLN A 295 -1.35 -20.22 13.98
C GLN A 295 -1.52 -18.73 14.30
N LEU A 296 -0.63 -17.87 13.79
CA LEU A 296 -0.73 -16.42 13.90
C LEU A 296 -2.01 -15.92 13.23
N LEU A 297 -2.24 -16.27 11.96
CA LEU A 297 -3.46 -15.93 11.22
C LEU A 297 -4.72 -16.45 11.92
N ARG A 298 -4.69 -17.69 12.43
CA ARG A 298 -5.81 -18.25 13.19
C ARG A 298 -6.11 -17.47 14.47
N THR A 299 -5.09 -17.01 15.17
CA THR A 299 -5.26 -16.23 16.41
C THR A 299 -5.80 -14.84 16.11
N LEU A 300 -5.25 -14.19 15.09
CA LEU A 300 -5.66 -12.84 14.68
C LEU A 300 -7.06 -12.78 14.06
N ALA A 301 -7.49 -13.84 13.37
CA ALA A 301 -8.76 -13.88 12.64
C ALA A 301 -9.95 -14.41 13.46
N LYS A 302 -9.80 -14.61 14.78
CA LYS A 302 -10.89 -15.02 15.68
C LYS A 302 -11.60 -13.79 16.24
#